data_AF-A0A349SGF5-F1
#
_entry.id   AF-A0A349SGF5-F1
#
_cell.length_a   1.000
_cell.length_b   1.000
_cell.length_c   1.000
_cell.angle_alpha   90.00
_cell.angle_beta   90.00
_cell.angle_gamma   90.00
#
_symmetry.space_group_name_H-M   'P 1'
#
loop_
_entity.id
_entity.type
_entity.pdbx_description
1 polymer ?
#
loop_
_entity_poly.entity_id
_entity_poly.type
_entity_poly.pdbx_seq_one_letter_code
_entity_poly.pdbx_strand_id
1 'polypeptide(L)'
;IISDLRLNEHGLAILERPAGTLSLLDGDHLQLSRDDVQARKEIARFSQTDARRIEAFEEEIRVIAIAIRRIAMAAPPNIGGGWSDLVSLVKTGNQLRGLSTEQRAVFIELMTKPLGDYLDSWFESDALKGVLGLEGVIGNFADPYQAGTAYVLLHHAFGEVNGRTGAWGIAKGGMGAITQAMCSFTRSLGVDIETESSVDEVLTEDKKAVGVVTADGRKITAPVVAANIHPQTLLLKLVDNSLLTERERQRLHGYRSHSATFRMNVALTELPRFESVKGTDDFHFKGSIEVSPSLGYLSSAYSDAKLYGWSARPVISMQVPTTQDDSLAPAGCHVASL
;
A
#
# COMPACT_ATOMS: atom_id res chain seq x y z
N ILE A 1 -7.95 8.96 -11.50
CA ILE A 1 -9.14 8.54 -10.71
C ILE A 1 -9.81 9.73 -10.02
N ILE A 2 -9.23 10.37 -8.99
CA ILE A 2 -9.90 11.48 -8.26
C ILE A 2 -10.35 12.58 -9.23
N SER A 3 -9.46 13.01 -10.12
CA SER A 3 -9.77 13.98 -11.19
C SER A 3 -10.78 13.43 -12.20
N ASP A 4 -10.55 12.23 -12.74
CA ASP A 4 -11.39 11.64 -13.80
C ASP A 4 -12.84 11.41 -13.34
N LEU A 5 -13.04 11.04 -12.08
CA LEU A 5 -14.36 10.85 -11.46
C LEU A 5 -14.85 12.12 -10.75
N ARG A 6 -14.11 13.23 -10.85
CA ARG A 6 -14.42 14.53 -10.22
C ARG A 6 -14.85 14.40 -8.76
N LEU A 7 -14.18 13.55 -7.98
CA LEU A 7 -14.66 13.15 -6.65
C LEU A 7 -14.81 14.35 -5.68
N ASN A 8 -14.06 15.42 -5.90
CA ASN A 8 -14.20 16.67 -5.13
C ASN A 8 -15.57 17.33 -5.32
N GLU A 9 -16.15 17.27 -6.53
CA GLU A 9 -17.53 17.73 -6.80
C GLU A 9 -18.57 16.86 -6.10
N HIS A 10 -18.19 15.63 -5.75
CA HIS A 10 -18.99 14.67 -5.00
C HIS A 10 -18.65 14.65 -3.49
N GLY A 11 -18.00 15.70 -2.99
CA GLY A 11 -17.78 15.93 -1.56
C GLY A 11 -16.51 15.30 -0.99
N LEU A 12 -15.66 14.67 -1.81
CA LEU A 12 -14.36 14.20 -1.33
C LEU A 12 -13.46 15.40 -1.01
N ALA A 13 -12.89 15.41 0.20
CA ALA A 13 -11.81 16.31 0.58
C ALA A 13 -10.67 15.50 1.18
N ILE A 14 -9.44 15.76 0.73
CA ILE A 14 -8.23 15.15 1.27
C ILE A 14 -7.48 16.17 2.12
N LEU A 15 -7.26 15.84 3.38
CA LEU A 15 -6.45 16.61 4.32
C LEU A 15 -5.02 16.08 4.25
N GLU A 16 -4.08 16.95 3.93
CA GLU A 16 -2.67 16.58 3.84
C GLU A 16 -2.10 16.31 5.23
N ARG A 17 -1.27 15.29 5.36
CA ARG A 17 -0.66 14.89 6.64
C ARG A 17 0.54 15.78 6.95
N PRO A 18 0.47 16.68 7.96
CA PRO A 18 1.50 17.69 8.16
C PRO A 18 2.71 17.15 8.94
N ALA A 19 2.54 16.14 9.79
CA ALA A 19 3.65 15.49 10.49
C ALA A 19 4.21 14.30 9.70
N GLY A 20 5.45 13.95 10.00
CA GLY A 20 6.12 12.78 9.45
C GLY A 20 5.87 11.53 10.29
N THR A 21 6.92 10.75 10.53
CA THR A 21 6.85 9.48 11.24
C THR A 21 7.57 9.59 12.58
N LEU A 22 6.88 9.23 13.67
CA LEU A 22 7.48 9.00 14.99
C LEU A 22 7.68 7.50 15.19
N SER A 23 8.93 7.03 15.13
CA SER A 23 9.25 5.64 15.46
C SER A 23 9.66 5.52 16.92
N LEU A 24 8.91 4.75 17.70
CA LEU A 24 9.16 4.52 19.12
C LEU A 24 10.22 3.42 19.27
N LEU A 25 11.24 3.71 20.09
CA LEU A 25 12.34 2.82 20.42
C LEU A 25 12.35 2.53 21.93
N ASP A 26 13.14 1.56 22.36
CA ASP A 26 13.33 1.28 23.79
C ASP A 26 14.07 2.45 24.46
N GLY A 27 13.33 3.29 25.19
CA GLY A 27 13.87 4.44 25.91
C GLY A 27 14.23 5.66 25.05
N ASP A 28 13.94 5.63 23.76
CA ASP A 28 14.22 6.70 22.80
C ASP A 28 13.14 6.74 21.70
N HIS A 29 13.32 7.56 20.68
CA HIS A 29 12.48 7.61 19.47
C HIS A 29 13.30 8.09 18.27
N LEU A 30 12.80 7.90 17.06
CA LEU A 30 13.31 8.55 15.85
C LEU A 30 12.16 9.37 15.24
N GLN A 31 12.29 10.69 15.20
CA GLN A 31 11.29 11.59 14.60
C GLN A 31 11.69 12.02 13.18
N LEU A 32 11.25 11.28 12.17
CA LEU A 32 11.41 11.70 10.77
C LEU A 32 10.35 12.74 10.43
N SER A 33 10.72 14.02 10.45
CA SER A 33 9.81 15.11 10.09
C SER A 33 9.63 15.25 8.57
N ARG A 34 8.67 16.07 8.13
CA ARG A 34 8.53 16.46 6.71
C ARG A 34 9.52 17.55 6.26
N ASP A 35 10.25 18.13 7.20
CA ASP A 35 11.35 19.06 6.94
C ASP A 35 12.65 18.24 6.84
N ASP A 36 13.23 18.19 5.64
CA ASP A 36 14.42 17.39 5.34
C ASP A 36 15.63 17.80 6.21
N VAL A 37 15.73 19.07 6.59
CA VAL A 37 16.82 19.56 7.44
C VAL A 37 16.64 19.02 8.87
N GLN A 38 15.42 19.05 9.39
CA GLN A 38 15.11 18.48 10.70
C GLN A 38 15.25 16.95 10.71
N ALA A 39 14.73 16.28 9.67
CA ALA A 39 14.84 14.83 9.54
C ALA A 39 16.30 14.38 9.47
N ARG A 40 17.15 15.07 8.69
CA ARG A 40 18.59 14.77 8.63
C ARG A 40 19.32 15.01 9.96
N LYS A 41 18.98 16.08 10.68
CA LYS A 41 19.54 16.33 12.02
C LYS A 41 19.17 15.20 12.98
N GLU A 42 17.93 14.74 12.91
CA GLU A 42 17.46 13.63 13.75
C GLU A 42 18.15 12.31 13.36
N ILE A 43 18.28 11.99 12.07
CA ILE A 43 19.07 10.84 11.61
C ILE A 43 20.52 10.93 12.11
N ALA A 44 21.11 12.13 12.09
CA ALA A 44 22.49 12.37 12.52
C ALA A 44 22.72 12.12 14.02
N ARG A 45 21.65 12.11 14.84
CA ARG A 45 21.69 11.69 16.25
C ARG A 45 22.01 10.20 16.40
N PHE A 46 21.60 9.40 15.42
CA PHE A 46 21.86 7.96 15.37
C PHE A 46 23.08 7.61 14.51
N SER A 47 23.25 8.27 13.35
CA SER A 47 24.41 8.09 12.47
C SER A 47 24.68 9.32 11.59
N GLN A 48 25.90 9.85 11.69
CA GLN A 48 26.41 10.89 10.80
C GLN A 48 26.68 10.37 9.38
N THR A 49 26.88 9.07 9.21
CA THR A 49 27.04 8.45 7.89
C THR A 49 25.70 8.40 7.18
N ASP A 50 24.66 7.93 7.87
CA ASP A 50 23.31 7.80 7.31
C ASP A 50 22.73 9.17 6.95
N ALA A 51 22.92 10.18 7.80
CA ALA A 51 22.48 11.56 7.53
C ALA A 51 23.15 12.19 6.29
N ARG A 52 24.32 11.68 5.88
CA ARG A 52 25.01 12.09 4.65
C ARG A 52 24.53 11.30 3.43
N ARG A 53 23.96 10.11 3.62
CA ARG A 53 23.54 9.20 2.54
C ARG A 53 22.06 9.26 2.21
N ILE A 54 21.20 9.62 3.17
CA ILE A 54 19.74 9.55 3.03
C ILE A 54 19.21 10.28 1.79
N GLU A 55 19.73 11.45 1.48
CA GLU A 55 19.31 12.24 0.30
C GLU A 55 19.64 11.52 -1.02
N ALA A 56 20.81 10.88 -1.11
CA ALA A 56 21.20 10.11 -2.28
C ALA A 56 20.36 8.84 -2.44
N PHE A 57 20.03 8.18 -1.32
CA PHE A 57 19.14 7.03 -1.30
C PHE A 57 17.72 7.42 -1.78
N GLU A 58 17.15 8.49 -1.23
CA GLU A 58 15.81 8.97 -1.60
C GLU A 58 15.74 9.39 -3.07
N GLU A 59 16.79 10.04 -3.60
CA GLU A 59 16.89 10.34 -5.03
C GLU A 59 16.90 9.07 -5.88
N GLU A 60 17.70 8.06 -5.50
CA GLU A 60 17.77 6.78 -6.21
C GLU A 60 16.40 6.10 -6.26
N ILE A 61 15.72 5.96 -5.12
CA ILE A 61 14.37 5.39 -5.06
C ILE A 61 13.38 6.20 -5.91
N ARG A 62 13.40 7.53 -5.82
CA ARG A 62 12.48 8.42 -6.55
C ARG A 62 12.63 8.29 -8.05
N VAL A 63 13.86 8.28 -8.55
CA VAL A 63 14.18 8.15 -9.98
C VAL A 63 13.64 6.84 -10.54
N ILE A 64 13.88 5.73 -9.84
CA ILE A 64 13.40 4.42 -10.26
C ILE A 64 11.87 4.33 -10.16
N ALA A 65 11.26 4.86 -9.10
CA ALA A 65 9.82 4.83 -8.94
C ALA A 65 9.08 5.63 -10.03
N ILE A 66 9.57 6.80 -10.44
CA ILE A 66 9.00 7.56 -11.57
C ILE A 66 9.03 6.73 -12.85
N ALA A 67 10.11 5.99 -13.09
CA ALA A 67 10.22 5.12 -14.26
C ALA A 67 9.23 3.95 -14.19
N ILE A 68 9.09 3.31 -13.03
CA ILE A 68 8.13 2.21 -12.85
C ILE A 68 6.69 2.71 -12.95
N ARG A 69 6.36 3.90 -12.44
CA ARG A 69 5.00 4.47 -12.55
C ARG A 69 4.54 4.53 -14.01
N ARG A 70 5.44 4.86 -14.94
CA ARG A 70 5.16 4.88 -16.39
C ARG A 70 4.90 3.49 -16.97
N ILE A 71 5.54 2.47 -16.42
CA ILE A 71 5.38 1.06 -16.81
C ILE A 71 4.09 0.49 -16.21
N ALA A 72 3.84 0.72 -14.91
CA ALA A 72 2.68 0.20 -14.19
C ALA A 72 1.35 0.76 -14.72
N MET A 73 1.35 1.99 -15.24
CA MET A 73 0.18 2.60 -15.88
C MET A 73 -0.06 2.10 -17.32
N ALA A 74 0.86 1.32 -17.90
CA ALA A 74 0.63 0.70 -19.19
C ALA A 74 -0.22 -0.57 -19.01
N ALA A 75 -1.20 -0.78 -19.90
CA ALA A 75 -1.94 -2.03 -19.95
C ALA A 75 -0.94 -3.20 -20.11
N PRO A 76 -0.98 -4.22 -19.24
CA PRO A 76 -0.07 -5.35 -19.36
C PRO A 76 -0.30 -6.04 -20.71
N PRO A 77 0.78 -6.41 -21.43
CA PRO A 77 0.67 -7.09 -22.71
C PRO A 77 0.05 -8.47 -22.51
N ASN A 78 -0.84 -8.90 -23.41
CA ASN A 78 -1.32 -10.28 -23.40
C ASN A 78 -0.20 -11.19 -23.91
N ILE A 79 0.38 -11.99 -23.02
CA ILE A 79 1.41 -12.97 -23.40
C ILE A 79 0.74 -14.07 -24.23
N GLY A 80 0.92 -14.01 -25.55
CA GLY A 80 0.33 -14.94 -26.52
C GLY A 80 -0.56 -14.30 -27.57
N GLY A 81 -0.75 -12.98 -27.56
CA GLY A 81 -1.48 -12.29 -28.62
C GLY A 81 -0.63 -11.87 -29.83
N GLY A 82 -1.29 -11.31 -30.85
CA GLY A 82 -0.73 -11.06 -32.19
C GLY A 82 0.24 -9.87 -32.27
N TRP A 83 0.40 -9.31 -33.47
CA TRP A 83 1.34 -8.20 -33.73
C TRP A 83 1.14 -6.97 -32.83
N SER A 84 -0.08 -6.70 -32.35
CA SER A 84 -0.40 -5.64 -31.38
C SER A 84 0.29 -5.84 -30.03
N ASP A 85 0.40 -7.08 -29.55
CA ASP A 85 1.03 -7.40 -28.28
C ASP A 85 2.54 -7.30 -28.37
N LEU A 86 3.13 -7.63 -29.53
CA LEU A 86 4.53 -7.40 -29.82
C LEU A 86 4.89 -5.90 -29.79
N VAL A 87 4.02 -5.04 -30.34
CA VAL A 87 4.17 -3.58 -30.28
C VAL A 87 4.05 -3.07 -28.84
N SER A 88 3.13 -3.63 -28.04
CA SER A 88 3.00 -3.27 -26.63
C SER A 88 4.22 -3.69 -25.79
N LEU A 89 4.78 -4.87 -26.04
CA LEU A 89 6.04 -5.34 -25.43
C LEU A 89 7.23 -4.47 -25.83
N VAL A 90 7.32 -4.05 -27.09
CA VAL A 90 8.35 -3.11 -27.56
C VAL A 90 8.17 -1.72 -26.95
N LYS A 91 6.93 -1.26 -26.76
CA LYS A 91 6.63 0.04 -26.13
C LYS A 91 7.01 0.04 -24.65
N THR A 92 6.69 -1.03 -23.92
CA THR A 92 7.12 -1.25 -22.53
C THR A 92 8.65 -1.40 -22.45
N GLY A 93 9.27 -2.13 -23.38
CA GLY A 93 10.72 -2.24 -23.50
C GLY A 93 11.41 -0.89 -23.81
N ASN A 94 10.77 -0.02 -24.59
CA ASN A 94 11.25 1.33 -24.88
C ASN A 94 11.17 2.27 -23.66
N GLN A 95 10.24 2.05 -22.73
CA GLN A 95 10.19 2.82 -21.49
C GLN A 95 11.39 2.50 -20.58
N LEU A 96 11.81 1.22 -20.51
CA LEU A 96 13.04 0.81 -19.84
C LEU A 96 14.32 1.30 -20.55
N ARG A 97 14.27 1.53 -21.87
CA ARG A 97 15.39 2.13 -22.62
C ARG A 97 15.69 3.58 -22.21
N GLY A 98 14.72 4.29 -21.63
CA GLY A 98 14.91 5.64 -21.09
C GLY A 98 15.74 5.72 -19.81
N LEU A 99 16.00 4.58 -19.16
CA LEU A 99 16.88 4.50 -18.00
C LEU A 99 18.36 4.38 -18.42
N SER A 100 19.25 5.04 -17.66
CA SER A 100 20.70 4.82 -17.75
C SER A 100 21.08 3.40 -17.38
N THR A 101 22.31 2.98 -17.69
CA THR A 101 22.80 1.65 -17.33
C THR A 101 22.79 1.44 -15.81
N GLU A 102 23.16 2.47 -15.04
CA GLU A 102 23.15 2.46 -13.58
C GLU A 102 21.72 2.32 -13.05
N GLN A 103 20.77 3.10 -13.58
CA GLN A 103 19.37 3.02 -13.16
C GLN A 103 18.75 1.65 -13.46
N ARG A 104 19.13 1.01 -14.57
CA ARG A 104 18.69 -0.36 -14.87
C ARG A 104 19.28 -1.38 -13.89
N ALA A 105 20.53 -1.20 -13.47
CA ALA A 105 21.14 -2.05 -12.46
C ALA A 105 20.40 -1.93 -11.14
N VAL A 106 20.18 -0.71 -10.65
CA VAL A 106 19.40 -0.44 -9.42
C VAL A 106 18.00 -1.03 -9.51
N PHE A 107 17.32 -0.86 -10.64
CA PHE A 107 15.99 -1.46 -10.85
C PHE A 107 16.04 -3.00 -10.70
N ILE A 108 17.00 -3.67 -11.34
CA ILE A 108 17.16 -5.13 -11.22
C ILE A 108 17.45 -5.51 -9.77
N GLU A 109 18.31 -4.76 -9.08
CA GLU A 109 18.59 -4.97 -7.67
C GLU A 109 17.34 -4.88 -6.81
N LEU A 110 16.56 -3.81 -6.93
CA LEU A 110 15.32 -3.65 -6.16
C LEU A 110 14.30 -4.76 -6.46
N MET A 111 14.21 -5.21 -7.71
CA MET A 111 13.28 -6.28 -8.09
C MET A 111 13.69 -7.67 -7.59
N THR A 112 14.95 -7.88 -7.21
CA THR A 112 15.49 -9.22 -6.92
C THR A 112 16.09 -9.37 -5.53
N LYS A 113 16.70 -8.32 -4.97
CA LYS A 113 17.34 -8.35 -3.66
C LYS A 113 16.32 -8.39 -2.52
N PRO A 114 16.71 -8.97 -1.38
CA PRO A 114 16.04 -8.69 -0.13
C PRO A 114 16.12 -7.20 0.23
N LEU A 115 15.05 -6.70 0.86
CA LEU A 115 14.98 -5.35 1.39
C LEU A 115 16.08 -5.11 2.43
N GLY A 116 16.26 -6.07 3.34
CA GLY A 116 17.25 -5.97 4.41
C GLY A 116 18.66 -5.77 3.87
N ASP A 117 19.10 -6.64 2.95
CA ASP A 117 20.42 -6.53 2.30
C ASP A 117 20.61 -5.19 1.57
N TYR A 118 19.56 -4.70 0.93
CA TYR A 118 19.61 -3.41 0.23
C TYR A 118 19.78 -2.26 1.23
N LEU A 119 19.00 -2.23 2.31
CA LEU A 119 19.12 -1.21 3.36
C LEU A 119 20.44 -1.31 4.14
N ASP A 120 20.92 -2.52 4.44
CA ASP A 120 22.21 -2.77 5.11
C ASP A 120 23.40 -2.29 4.26
N SER A 121 23.25 -2.21 2.93
CA SER A 121 24.27 -1.62 2.04
C SER A 121 24.32 -0.09 2.11
N TRP A 122 23.21 0.56 2.49
CA TRP A 122 23.07 2.00 2.54
C TRP A 122 23.33 2.57 3.93
N PHE A 123 22.80 1.93 4.97
CA PHE A 123 22.65 2.51 6.30
C PHE A 123 23.22 1.64 7.43
N GLU A 124 23.72 2.28 8.48
CA GLU A 124 24.23 1.59 9.67
C GLU A 124 23.27 1.64 10.87
N SER A 125 22.40 2.66 10.95
CA SER A 125 21.44 2.84 12.05
C SER A 125 20.28 1.85 11.96
N ASP A 126 20.13 1.03 12.99
CA ASP A 126 19.00 0.11 13.13
C ASP A 126 17.65 0.86 13.17
N ALA A 127 17.59 2.02 13.84
CA ALA A 127 16.35 2.80 13.95
C ALA A 127 15.87 3.29 12.57
N LEU A 128 16.78 3.81 11.74
CA LEU A 128 16.45 4.26 10.39
C LEU A 128 16.05 3.07 9.50
N LYS A 129 16.83 1.99 9.53
CA LYS A 129 16.53 0.76 8.79
C LYS A 129 15.22 0.12 9.24
N GLY A 130 14.83 0.29 10.50
CA GLY A 130 13.56 -0.19 11.04
C GLY A 130 12.35 0.54 10.44
N VAL A 131 12.40 1.87 10.34
CA VAL A 131 11.35 2.68 9.69
C VAL A 131 11.26 2.35 8.20
N LEU A 132 12.38 2.45 7.47
CA LEU A 132 12.43 2.11 6.03
C LEU A 132 12.08 0.64 5.77
N GLY A 133 12.42 -0.24 6.71
CA GLY A 133 12.09 -1.65 6.70
C GLY A 133 10.59 -1.87 6.77
N LEU A 134 9.89 -1.19 7.69
CA LEU A 134 8.43 -1.28 7.82
C LEU A 134 7.75 -0.77 6.56
N GLU A 135 8.21 0.36 6.04
CA GLU A 135 7.76 0.87 4.74
C GLU A 135 7.95 -0.17 3.63
N GLY A 136 9.09 -0.87 3.57
CA GLY A 136 9.38 -1.88 2.57
C GLY A 136 8.72 -3.25 2.77
N VAL A 137 7.97 -3.48 3.85
CA VAL A 137 7.18 -4.73 4.03
C VAL A 137 5.69 -4.47 4.26
N ILE A 138 5.25 -3.22 4.21
CA ILE A 138 3.87 -2.85 4.49
C ILE A 138 2.89 -3.58 3.54
N GLY A 139 1.86 -4.20 4.12
CA GLY A 139 0.86 -4.96 3.36
C GLY A 139 1.39 -6.27 2.73
N ASN A 140 2.64 -6.66 2.99
CA ASN A 140 3.26 -7.87 2.48
C ASN A 140 3.65 -8.80 3.63
N PHE A 141 3.06 -10.00 3.69
CA PHE A 141 3.44 -11.00 4.70
C PHE A 141 4.74 -11.70 4.30
N ALA A 142 5.87 -10.99 4.43
CA ALA A 142 7.21 -11.45 4.06
C ALA A 142 8.26 -10.98 5.08
N ASP A 143 9.33 -11.77 5.20
CA ASP A 143 10.54 -11.36 5.93
C ASP A 143 11.28 -10.26 5.14
N PRO A 144 11.80 -9.18 5.76
CA PRO A 144 12.64 -8.20 5.06
C PRO A 144 13.86 -8.80 4.36
N TYR A 145 14.35 -9.96 4.81
CA TYR A 145 15.46 -10.69 4.17
C TYR A 145 15.00 -11.73 3.13
N GLN A 146 13.71 -11.78 2.80
CA GLN A 146 13.23 -12.58 1.67
C GLN A 146 13.55 -11.90 0.33
N ALA A 147 14.03 -12.65 -0.65
CA ALA A 147 14.32 -12.15 -1.98
C ALA A 147 13.10 -11.48 -2.64
N GLY A 148 13.35 -10.40 -3.39
CA GLY A 148 12.33 -9.64 -4.10
C GLY A 148 11.41 -8.83 -3.19
N THR A 149 11.86 -8.45 -1.98
CA THR A 149 11.10 -7.54 -1.09
C THR A 149 11.50 -6.08 -1.26
N ALA A 150 12.72 -5.79 -1.74
CA ALA A 150 13.20 -4.41 -1.88
C ALA A 150 12.34 -3.54 -2.82
N TYR A 151 11.66 -4.14 -3.81
CA TYR A 151 10.79 -3.40 -4.74
C TYR A 151 9.65 -2.66 -4.04
N VAL A 152 9.24 -3.09 -2.84
CA VAL A 152 8.16 -2.45 -2.08
C VAL A 152 8.55 -1.03 -1.66
N LEU A 153 9.84 -0.71 -1.53
CA LEU A 153 10.31 0.68 -1.33
C LEU A 153 9.81 1.63 -2.42
N LEU A 154 9.58 1.12 -3.63
CA LEU A 154 9.13 1.92 -4.78
C LEU A 154 7.63 2.24 -4.70
N HIS A 155 6.85 1.48 -3.93
CA HIS A 155 5.41 1.71 -3.81
C HIS A 155 5.08 3.05 -3.17
N HIS A 156 5.89 3.51 -2.22
CA HIS A 156 5.70 4.79 -1.53
C HIS A 156 5.83 6.00 -2.45
N ALA A 157 6.67 5.89 -3.48
CA ALA A 157 6.85 6.93 -4.48
C ALA A 157 5.76 6.93 -5.58
N PHE A 158 4.81 5.97 -5.58
CA PHE A 158 3.62 6.03 -6.44
C PHE A 158 2.51 6.92 -5.87
N GLY A 159 2.50 7.15 -4.55
CA GLY A 159 1.49 7.98 -3.89
C GLY A 159 1.56 9.43 -4.36
N GLU A 160 0.40 10.04 -4.59
CA GLU A 160 0.28 11.45 -4.95
C GLU A 160 -0.95 12.02 -4.27
N VAL A 161 -0.80 13.18 -3.63
CA VAL A 161 -1.92 13.95 -3.07
C VAL A 161 -1.87 15.34 -3.66
N ASN A 162 -2.96 15.76 -4.31
CA ASN A 162 -3.12 17.09 -4.90
C ASN A 162 -1.98 17.49 -5.85
N GLY A 163 -1.50 16.58 -6.70
CA GLY A 163 -0.40 16.86 -7.63
C GLY A 163 0.99 16.82 -7.00
N ARG A 164 1.11 16.52 -5.71
CA ARG A 164 2.39 16.39 -5.01
C ARG A 164 2.72 14.91 -4.80
N THR A 165 3.71 14.43 -5.52
CA THR A 165 4.25 13.07 -5.40
C THR A 165 4.85 12.84 -4.00
N GLY A 166 4.61 11.67 -3.41
CA GLY A 166 5.11 11.28 -2.09
C GLY A 166 4.37 11.93 -0.90
N ALA A 167 3.39 12.79 -1.17
CA ALA A 167 2.53 13.36 -0.13
C ALA A 167 1.50 12.32 0.33
N TRP A 168 1.22 12.33 1.63
CA TRP A 168 0.18 11.51 2.26
C TRP A 168 -0.94 12.40 2.77
N GLY A 169 -2.16 11.87 2.79
CA GLY A 169 -3.31 12.57 3.31
C GLY A 169 -4.39 11.60 3.78
N ILE A 170 -5.33 12.14 4.55
CA ILE A 170 -6.52 11.42 5.01
C ILE A 170 -7.76 11.97 4.31
N ALA A 171 -8.73 11.12 4.03
CA ALA A 171 -10.03 11.58 3.57
C ALA A 171 -10.82 12.16 4.74
N LYS A 172 -11.30 13.40 4.60
CA LYS A 172 -12.20 14.02 5.58
C LYS A 172 -13.51 13.21 5.66
N GLY A 173 -13.99 12.93 6.87
CA GLY A 173 -15.08 11.99 7.14
C GLY A 173 -14.63 10.52 7.12
N GLY A 174 -13.33 10.25 6.99
CA GLY A 174 -12.73 8.93 7.00
C GLY A 174 -12.65 8.28 5.62
N MET A 175 -11.98 7.12 5.54
CA MET A 175 -11.71 6.45 4.25
C MET A 175 -12.98 6.07 3.46
N GLY A 176 -14.11 5.90 4.14
CA GLY A 176 -15.41 5.68 3.49
C GLY A 176 -15.84 6.84 2.60
N ALA A 177 -15.39 8.07 2.84
CA ALA A 177 -15.73 9.22 2.02
C ALA A 177 -15.29 9.06 0.55
N ILE A 178 -14.20 8.32 0.29
CA ILE A 178 -13.74 8.03 -1.08
C ILE A 178 -14.78 7.18 -1.82
N THR A 179 -15.21 6.07 -1.22
CA THR A 179 -16.17 5.16 -1.86
C THR A 179 -17.57 5.77 -1.92
N GLN A 180 -17.95 6.61 -0.96
CA GLN A 180 -19.20 7.38 -1.01
C GLN A 180 -19.18 8.43 -2.13
N ALA A 181 -18.07 9.14 -2.33
CA ALA A 181 -17.92 10.07 -3.45
C ALA A 181 -17.97 9.33 -4.80
N MET A 182 -17.32 8.16 -4.90
CA MET A 182 -17.41 7.31 -6.09
C MET A 182 -18.86 6.85 -6.34
N CYS A 183 -19.57 6.41 -5.31
CA CYS A 183 -20.97 6.01 -5.39
C CYS A 183 -21.87 7.18 -5.84
N SER A 184 -21.63 8.39 -5.34
CA SER A 184 -22.34 9.61 -5.75
C SER A 184 -22.10 9.91 -7.23
N PHE A 185 -20.83 9.84 -7.68
CA PHE A 185 -20.46 10.03 -9.07
C PHE A 185 -21.16 9.03 -9.99
N THR A 186 -21.09 7.73 -9.70
CA THR A 186 -21.69 6.70 -10.56
C THR A 186 -23.21 6.82 -10.61
N ARG A 187 -23.87 7.11 -9.50
CA ARG A 187 -25.32 7.37 -9.48
C ARG A 187 -25.71 8.58 -10.32
N SER A 188 -24.88 9.62 -10.36
CA SER A 188 -25.12 10.78 -11.23
C SER A 188 -25.09 10.45 -12.73
N LEU A 189 -24.47 9.32 -13.09
CA LEU A 189 -24.46 8.76 -14.46
C LEU A 189 -25.60 7.76 -14.70
N GLY A 190 -26.50 7.56 -13.73
CA GLY A 190 -27.61 6.60 -13.83
C GLY A 190 -27.21 5.15 -13.55
N VAL A 191 -26.08 4.90 -12.88
CA VAL A 191 -25.67 3.55 -12.48
C VAL A 191 -26.49 3.09 -11.27
N ASP A 192 -27.12 1.92 -11.42
CA ASP A 192 -27.78 1.20 -10.33
C ASP A 192 -26.75 0.48 -9.45
N ILE A 193 -26.93 0.60 -8.12
CA ILE A 193 -26.06 -0.05 -7.13
C ILE A 193 -26.94 -0.83 -6.17
N GLU A 194 -26.84 -2.15 -6.24
CA GLU A 194 -27.49 -3.06 -5.31
C GLU A 194 -26.49 -3.52 -4.24
N THR A 195 -26.83 -3.31 -2.97
CA THR A 195 -26.12 -3.90 -1.82
C THR A 195 -26.84 -5.15 -1.35
N GLU A 196 -26.18 -5.97 -0.53
CA GLU A 196 -26.77 -7.23 -0.01
C GLU A 196 -27.21 -8.21 -1.12
N SER A 197 -26.66 -8.04 -2.33
CA SER A 197 -26.96 -8.83 -3.52
C SER A 197 -25.76 -9.68 -3.89
N SER A 198 -25.54 -10.78 -3.16
CA SER A 198 -24.44 -11.71 -3.44
C SER A 198 -24.61 -12.36 -4.81
N VAL A 199 -23.52 -12.46 -5.58
CA VAL A 199 -23.47 -13.19 -6.84
C VAL A 199 -22.93 -14.59 -6.59
N ASP A 200 -23.69 -15.60 -7.00
CA ASP A 200 -23.37 -17.02 -6.80
C ASP A 200 -22.86 -17.69 -8.08
N GLU A 201 -23.19 -17.16 -9.25
CA GLU A 201 -22.76 -17.72 -10.54
C GLU A 201 -22.53 -16.62 -11.58
N VAL A 202 -21.51 -16.79 -12.41
CA VAL A 202 -21.32 -16.06 -13.66
C VAL A 202 -21.83 -16.95 -14.79
N LEU A 203 -22.88 -16.49 -15.48
CA LEU A 203 -23.46 -17.20 -16.61
C LEU A 203 -22.53 -17.12 -17.82
N THR A 204 -22.30 -18.25 -18.47
CA THR A 204 -21.45 -18.32 -19.68
C THR A 204 -22.11 -19.07 -20.82
N GLU A 205 -22.00 -18.54 -22.04
CA GLU A 205 -22.43 -19.18 -23.30
C GLU A 205 -21.27 -19.09 -24.30
N ASP A 206 -20.95 -20.19 -25.00
CA ASP A 206 -19.83 -20.27 -25.95
C ASP A 206 -18.51 -19.68 -25.41
N LYS A 207 -18.22 -19.96 -24.12
CA LYS A 207 -17.06 -19.45 -23.36
C LYS A 207 -17.04 -17.91 -23.17
N LYS A 208 -18.19 -17.24 -23.28
CA LYS A 208 -18.35 -15.80 -23.02
C LYS A 208 -19.27 -15.59 -21.84
N ALA A 209 -18.94 -14.63 -20.97
CA ALA A 209 -19.84 -14.22 -19.90
C ALA A 209 -21.06 -13.49 -20.49
N VAL A 210 -22.26 -13.86 -20.05
CA VAL A 210 -23.55 -13.31 -20.52
C VAL A 210 -24.42 -12.76 -19.39
N GLY A 211 -23.95 -12.83 -18.15
CA GLY A 211 -24.68 -12.34 -16.99
C GLY A 211 -24.21 -12.98 -15.69
N VAL A 212 -25.01 -12.81 -14.66
CA VAL A 212 -24.81 -13.38 -13.33
C VAL A 212 -26.11 -13.92 -12.75
N VAL A 213 -26.00 -14.86 -11.82
CA VAL A 213 -27.09 -15.30 -10.94
C VAL A 213 -26.76 -14.83 -9.53
N THR A 214 -27.71 -14.14 -8.91
CA THR A 214 -27.61 -13.72 -7.50
C THR A 214 -28.05 -14.84 -6.57
N ALA A 215 -27.69 -14.77 -5.29
CA ALA A 215 -27.99 -15.78 -4.28
C ALA A 215 -29.51 -15.99 -4.04
N ASP A 216 -30.33 -15.00 -4.39
CA ASP A 216 -31.80 -15.09 -4.36
C ASP A 216 -32.39 -15.70 -5.66
N GLY A 217 -31.55 -16.13 -6.60
CA GLY A 217 -31.92 -16.78 -7.85
C GLY A 217 -32.26 -15.84 -9.00
N ARG A 218 -32.18 -14.51 -8.83
CA ARG A 218 -32.39 -13.58 -9.95
C ARG A 218 -31.29 -13.76 -10.99
N LYS A 219 -31.68 -13.70 -12.27
CA LYS A 219 -30.76 -13.70 -13.40
C LYS A 219 -30.63 -12.30 -13.95
N ILE A 220 -29.41 -11.78 -13.98
CA ILE A 220 -29.10 -10.47 -14.53
C ILE A 220 -28.23 -10.68 -15.76
N THR A 221 -28.80 -10.45 -16.94
CA THR A 221 -28.08 -10.59 -18.21
C THR A 221 -27.29 -9.33 -18.55
N ALA A 222 -26.04 -9.48 -18.98
CA ALA A 222 -25.20 -8.37 -19.39
C ALA A 222 -24.22 -8.82 -20.49
N PRO A 223 -23.94 -7.98 -21.50
CA PRO A 223 -22.98 -8.31 -22.56
C PRO A 223 -21.52 -8.32 -22.07
N VAL A 224 -21.27 -7.71 -20.91
CA VAL A 224 -19.95 -7.63 -20.27
C VAL A 224 -20.14 -7.77 -18.77
N VAL A 225 -19.30 -8.61 -18.16
CA VAL A 225 -19.22 -8.78 -16.72
C VAL A 225 -17.81 -8.39 -16.28
N ALA A 226 -17.71 -7.41 -15.38
CA ALA A 226 -16.46 -7.02 -14.74
C ALA A 226 -16.51 -7.39 -13.26
N ALA A 227 -15.50 -8.11 -12.78
CA ALA A 227 -15.46 -8.64 -11.42
C ALA A 227 -14.31 -8.01 -10.62
N ASN A 228 -14.63 -7.42 -9.48
CA ASN A 228 -13.66 -6.87 -8.52
C ASN A 228 -13.64 -7.71 -7.23
N ILE A 229 -13.36 -9.01 -7.38
CA ILE A 229 -13.33 -9.99 -6.28
C ILE A 229 -12.07 -10.86 -6.38
N HIS A 230 -11.82 -11.65 -5.34
CA HIS A 230 -10.66 -12.53 -5.31
C HIS A 230 -10.65 -13.52 -6.50
N PRO A 231 -9.51 -13.69 -7.21
CA PRO A 231 -9.46 -14.49 -8.44
C PRO A 231 -9.80 -15.97 -8.21
N GLN A 232 -9.39 -16.56 -7.09
CA GLN A 232 -9.81 -17.93 -6.75
C GLN A 232 -11.32 -18.02 -6.50
N THR A 233 -11.94 -17.00 -5.89
CA THR A 233 -13.39 -17.00 -5.68
C THR A 233 -14.11 -16.91 -7.02
N LEU A 234 -13.71 -15.98 -7.89
CA LEU A 234 -14.29 -15.84 -9.22
C LEU A 234 -14.15 -17.12 -10.05
N LEU A 235 -12.90 -17.58 -10.24
CA LEU A 235 -12.59 -18.59 -11.24
C LEU A 235 -12.81 -20.03 -10.74
N LEU A 236 -12.71 -20.29 -9.43
CA LEU A 236 -12.91 -21.63 -8.88
C LEU A 236 -14.31 -21.85 -8.30
N LYS A 237 -15.09 -20.78 -8.02
CA LYS A 237 -16.42 -20.92 -7.40
C LYS A 237 -17.56 -20.37 -8.26
N LEU A 238 -17.39 -19.18 -8.85
CA LEU A 238 -18.50 -18.50 -9.54
C LEU A 238 -18.55 -18.78 -11.04
N VAL A 239 -17.41 -19.10 -11.66
CA VAL A 239 -17.32 -19.47 -13.08
C VAL A 239 -17.27 -20.99 -13.21
N ASP A 240 -17.85 -21.53 -14.28
CA ASP A 240 -17.71 -22.96 -14.61
C ASP A 240 -16.23 -23.33 -14.79
N ASN A 241 -15.72 -24.14 -13.85
CA ASN A 241 -14.36 -24.62 -13.83
C ASN A 241 -13.99 -25.47 -15.06
N SER A 242 -14.98 -26.03 -15.77
CA SER A 242 -14.75 -26.78 -17.02
C SER A 242 -14.13 -25.91 -18.12
N LEU A 243 -14.27 -24.59 -18.01
CA LEU A 243 -13.66 -23.60 -18.90
C LEU A 243 -12.15 -23.44 -18.66
N LEU A 244 -11.63 -23.90 -17.52
CA LEU A 244 -10.23 -23.78 -17.15
C LEU A 244 -9.43 -25.02 -17.56
N THR A 245 -8.26 -24.78 -18.15
CA THR A 245 -7.27 -25.84 -18.36
C THR A 245 -6.74 -26.37 -17.03
N GLU A 246 -6.20 -27.59 -17.05
CA GLU A 246 -5.58 -28.19 -15.85
C GLU A 246 -4.45 -27.30 -15.28
N ARG A 247 -3.65 -26.68 -16.16
CA ARG A 247 -2.56 -25.79 -15.75
C ARG A 247 -3.07 -24.51 -15.09
N GLU A 248 -4.19 -23.96 -15.54
CA GLU A 248 -4.82 -22.79 -14.92
C GLU A 248 -5.40 -23.14 -13.55
N ARG A 249 -6.09 -24.29 -13.44
CA ARG A 249 -6.58 -24.79 -12.15
C ARG A 249 -5.44 -25.01 -11.16
N GLN A 250 -4.35 -25.65 -11.59
CA GLN A 250 -3.16 -25.83 -10.76
C GLN A 250 -2.57 -24.49 -10.28
N ARG A 251 -2.47 -23.49 -11.16
CA ARG A 251 -1.99 -22.15 -10.81
C ARG A 251 -2.90 -21.45 -9.81
N LEU A 252 -4.21 -21.53 -10.01
CA LEU A 252 -5.19 -20.94 -9.10
C LEU A 252 -5.16 -21.61 -7.73
N HIS A 253 -5.06 -22.93 -7.64
CA HIS A 253 -4.90 -23.63 -6.36
C HIS A 253 -3.58 -23.27 -5.65
N GLY A 254 -2.50 -23.02 -6.41
CA GLY A 254 -1.22 -22.56 -5.86
C GLY A 254 -1.16 -21.07 -5.51
N TYR A 255 -2.19 -20.28 -5.85
CA TYR A 255 -2.23 -18.85 -5.58
C TYR A 255 -2.33 -18.61 -4.06
N ARG A 256 -1.36 -17.87 -3.51
CA ARG A 256 -1.25 -17.59 -2.09
C ARG A 256 -1.75 -16.18 -1.80
N SER A 257 -2.70 -16.06 -0.88
CA SER A 257 -3.36 -14.79 -0.53
C SER A 257 -3.42 -14.65 0.97
N HIS A 258 -2.25 -14.45 1.57
CA HIS A 258 -2.10 -14.31 3.02
C HIS A 258 -1.86 -12.84 3.35
N SER A 259 -2.49 -12.37 4.42
CA SER A 259 -2.14 -11.12 5.09
C SER A 259 -2.02 -11.44 6.58
N ALA A 260 -1.01 -10.88 7.23
CA ALA A 260 -0.82 -10.99 8.68
C ALA A 260 -1.10 -9.66 9.39
N THR A 261 -2.04 -8.88 8.86
CA THR A 261 -2.45 -7.60 9.47
C THR A 261 -3.57 -7.84 10.46
N PHE A 262 -3.35 -7.44 11.71
CA PHE A 262 -4.38 -7.28 12.71
C PHE A 262 -4.67 -5.78 12.84
N ARG A 263 -5.94 -5.39 12.75
CA ARG A 263 -6.36 -3.99 12.87
C ARG A 263 -7.22 -3.80 14.11
N MET A 264 -6.90 -2.80 14.90
CA MET A 264 -7.63 -2.38 16.09
C MET A 264 -7.94 -0.88 16.02
N ASN A 265 -9.21 -0.53 16.25
CA ASN A 265 -9.62 0.86 16.43
C ASN A 265 -9.98 1.06 17.90
N VAL A 266 -9.29 2.00 18.56
CA VAL A 266 -9.44 2.27 19.99
C VAL A 266 -10.06 3.65 20.15
N ALA A 267 -11.19 3.73 20.85
CA ALA A 267 -11.79 4.98 21.28
C ALA A 267 -11.10 5.48 22.55
N LEU A 268 -10.67 6.74 22.55
CA LEU A 268 -9.85 7.34 23.59
C LEU A 268 -10.49 8.64 24.10
N THR A 269 -10.40 8.87 25.41
CA THR A 269 -10.81 10.13 26.05
C THR A 269 -9.67 11.15 26.15
N GLU A 270 -8.43 10.73 25.90
CA GLU A 270 -7.24 11.58 25.82
C GLU A 270 -6.21 10.96 24.85
N LEU A 271 -5.27 11.76 24.36
CA LEU A 271 -4.18 11.26 23.53
C LEU A 271 -3.23 10.39 24.37
N PRO A 272 -2.64 9.32 23.79
CA PRO A 272 -1.58 8.56 24.44
C PRO A 272 -0.41 9.44 24.86
N ARG A 273 0.34 9.03 25.88
CA ARG A 273 1.58 9.72 26.30
C ARG A 273 2.76 8.78 26.14
N PHE A 274 3.72 9.17 25.30
CA PHE A 274 4.95 8.40 25.08
C PHE A 274 6.08 9.02 25.90
N GLU A 275 6.78 8.21 26.69
CA GLU A 275 7.82 8.72 27.60
C GLU A 275 8.99 9.36 26.85
N SER A 276 9.35 8.85 25.66
CA SER A 276 10.49 9.34 24.88
C SER A 276 10.28 10.73 24.24
N VAL A 277 9.03 11.19 24.10
CA VAL A 277 8.67 12.52 23.60
C VAL A 277 7.95 13.37 24.65
N LYS A 278 8.14 13.03 25.93
CA LYS A 278 7.51 13.77 27.02
C LYS A 278 7.98 15.22 27.05
N GLY A 279 7.02 16.15 27.09
CA GLY A 279 7.29 17.58 27.13
C GLY A 279 7.43 18.24 25.76
N THR A 280 7.28 17.48 24.66
CA THR A 280 7.03 18.06 23.33
C THR A 280 5.54 18.35 23.14
N ASP A 281 5.20 19.04 22.05
CA ASP A 281 3.81 19.16 21.63
C ASP A 281 3.25 17.84 21.05
N ASP A 282 1.94 17.83 20.79
CA ASP A 282 1.19 16.70 20.24
C ASP A 282 1.24 16.65 18.69
N PHE A 283 2.13 17.41 18.03
CA PHE A 283 2.15 17.51 16.57
C PHE A 283 2.43 16.16 15.90
N HIS A 284 3.17 15.28 16.55
CA HIS A 284 3.48 13.92 16.09
C HIS A 284 2.21 13.06 15.86
N PHE A 285 1.10 13.33 16.54
CA PHE A 285 -0.18 12.64 16.30
C PHE A 285 -0.82 12.99 14.95
N LYS A 286 -0.37 14.07 14.29
CA LYS A 286 -0.75 14.41 12.91
C LYS A 286 0.12 13.68 11.88
N GLY A 287 0.89 12.68 12.30
CA GLY A 287 1.77 11.84 11.49
C GLY A 287 1.40 10.35 11.56
N SER A 288 2.37 9.48 11.30
CA SER A 288 2.32 8.07 11.71
C SER A 288 3.16 7.85 12.96
N ILE A 289 2.73 6.92 13.80
CA ILE A 289 3.47 6.47 14.99
C ILE A 289 3.75 4.99 14.82
N GLU A 290 5.00 4.58 14.91
CA GLU A 290 5.43 3.24 14.54
C GLU A 290 6.25 2.58 15.63
N VAL A 291 6.19 1.24 15.71
CA VAL A 291 7.09 0.42 16.53
C VAL A 291 7.79 -0.55 15.60
N SER A 292 8.95 -0.11 15.10
CA SER A 292 9.77 -0.82 14.12
C SER A 292 11.25 -0.52 14.38
N PRO A 293 11.82 -0.98 15.50
CA PRO A 293 13.13 -0.51 15.95
C PRO A 293 14.31 -1.00 15.09
N SER A 294 14.15 -2.08 14.33
CA SER A 294 15.20 -2.62 13.44
C SER A 294 14.67 -3.66 12.45
N LEU A 295 15.44 -3.97 11.41
CA LEU A 295 15.13 -5.08 10.49
C LEU A 295 15.08 -6.43 11.21
N GLY A 296 15.94 -6.64 12.22
CA GLY A 296 15.92 -7.85 13.04
C GLY A 296 14.62 -7.98 13.84
N TYR A 297 14.04 -6.87 14.30
CA TYR A 297 12.73 -6.87 14.94
C TYR A 297 11.63 -7.31 13.96
N LEU A 298 11.63 -6.76 12.74
CA LEU A 298 10.69 -7.12 11.68
C LEU A 298 10.78 -8.61 11.30
N SER A 299 11.99 -9.12 11.09
CA SER A 299 12.22 -10.55 10.78
C SER A 299 11.78 -11.46 11.92
N SER A 300 12.01 -11.06 13.18
CA SER A 300 11.52 -11.80 14.35
C SER A 300 9.99 -11.81 14.40
N ALA A 301 9.34 -10.66 14.17
CA ALA A 301 7.88 -10.55 14.17
C ALA A 301 7.25 -11.42 13.08
N TYR A 302 7.84 -11.45 11.87
CA TYR A 302 7.44 -12.35 10.79
C TYR A 302 7.60 -13.82 11.18
N SER A 303 8.76 -14.18 11.74
CA SER A 303 9.07 -15.55 12.13
C SER A 303 8.09 -16.08 13.18
N ASP A 304 7.78 -15.28 14.21
CA ASP A 304 6.78 -15.60 15.22
C ASP A 304 5.40 -15.81 14.58
N ALA A 305 4.95 -14.86 13.76
CA ALA A 305 3.65 -14.94 13.10
C ALA A 305 3.52 -16.18 12.21
N LYS A 306 4.60 -16.55 11.52
CA LYS A 306 4.66 -17.74 10.67
C LYS A 306 4.64 -19.04 11.46
N LEU A 307 5.34 -19.10 12.60
CA LEU A 307 5.48 -20.32 13.40
C LEU A 307 4.31 -20.53 14.37
N TYR A 308 3.78 -19.45 14.94
CA TYR A 308 2.82 -19.49 16.05
C TYR A 308 1.48 -18.84 15.73
N GLY A 309 1.35 -18.19 14.57
CA GLY A 309 0.12 -17.51 14.13
C GLY A 309 -0.01 -16.06 14.59
N TRP A 310 0.87 -15.57 15.46
CA TRP A 310 0.96 -14.17 15.88
C TRP A 310 2.41 -13.79 16.21
N SER A 311 2.74 -12.50 16.14
CA SER A 311 4.03 -11.99 16.59
C SER A 311 4.06 -11.80 18.11
N ALA A 312 5.09 -12.28 18.81
CA ALA A 312 5.22 -12.02 20.25
C ALA A 312 5.52 -10.55 20.54
N ARG A 313 6.24 -9.90 19.61
CA ARG A 313 6.48 -8.46 19.57
C ARG A 313 6.05 -7.95 18.19
N PRO A 314 4.78 -7.50 18.04
CA PRO A 314 4.26 -7.09 16.74
C PRO A 314 4.85 -5.74 16.33
N VAL A 315 5.10 -5.61 15.03
CA VAL A 315 5.31 -4.30 14.42
C VAL A 315 3.99 -3.53 14.46
N ILE A 316 4.04 -2.25 14.85
CA ILE A 316 2.85 -1.42 15.01
C ILE A 316 2.95 -0.23 14.06
N SER A 317 1.84 0.09 13.39
CA SER A 317 1.66 1.37 12.68
C SER A 317 0.35 1.98 13.14
N MET A 318 0.43 3.08 13.88
CA MET A 318 -0.69 3.75 14.52
C MET A 318 -0.89 5.15 13.93
N GLN A 319 -2.15 5.54 13.81
CA GLN A 319 -2.56 6.90 13.47
C GLN A 319 -3.71 7.37 14.37
N VAL A 320 -3.76 8.66 14.65
CA VAL A 320 -4.85 9.29 15.41
C VAL A 320 -5.54 10.33 14.52
N PRO A 321 -6.37 9.91 13.55
CA PRO A 321 -6.91 10.82 12.52
C PRO A 321 -7.78 11.95 13.09
N THR A 322 -8.34 11.79 14.28
CA THR A 322 -9.09 12.83 15.00
C THR A 322 -8.28 14.07 15.35
N THR A 323 -6.94 14.02 15.25
CA THR A 323 -6.08 15.22 15.41
C THR A 323 -6.07 16.11 14.16
N GLN A 324 -6.57 15.61 13.04
CA GLN A 324 -6.67 16.32 11.76
C GLN A 324 -8.14 16.51 11.32
N ASP A 325 -9.03 15.59 11.73
CA ASP A 325 -10.46 15.64 11.42
C ASP A 325 -11.30 15.31 12.67
N ASP A 326 -11.82 16.35 13.31
CA ASP A 326 -12.62 16.27 14.53
C ASP A 326 -14.01 15.64 14.31
N SER A 327 -14.45 15.48 13.06
CA SER A 327 -15.74 14.82 12.76
C SER A 327 -15.74 13.30 13.00
N LEU A 328 -14.55 12.72 13.21
CA LEU A 328 -14.38 11.27 13.37
C LEU A 328 -14.65 10.76 14.80
N ALA A 329 -14.83 11.66 15.78
CA ALA A 329 -15.12 11.31 17.16
C ALA A 329 -16.00 12.37 17.84
N PRO A 330 -16.66 12.04 18.97
CA PRO A 330 -17.28 13.05 19.82
C PRO A 330 -16.29 14.13 20.28
N ALA A 331 -16.78 15.33 20.59
CA ALA A 331 -15.95 16.42 21.07
C ALA A 331 -15.11 16.01 22.30
N GLY A 332 -13.80 16.25 22.24
CA GLY A 332 -12.85 15.87 23.29
C GLY A 332 -12.43 14.40 23.28
N CYS A 333 -12.91 13.58 22.34
CA CYS A 333 -12.51 12.19 22.17
C CYS A 333 -11.61 12.00 20.95
N HIS A 334 -10.90 10.88 20.92
CA HIS A 334 -10.01 10.50 19.83
C HIS A 334 -10.24 9.05 19.40
N VAL A 335 -9.81 8.74 18.17
CA VAL A 335 -9.72 7.36 17.68
C VAL A 335 -8.27 7.09 17.32
N ALA A 336 -7.67 6.08 17.94
CA ALA A 336 -6.40 5.52 17.48
C ALA A 336 -6.68 4.28 16.63
N SER A 337 -6.17 4.28 15.40
CA SER A 337 -6.20 3.11 14.50
C SER A 337 -4.79 2.55 14.42
N LEU A 338 -4.62 1.27 14.76
CA LEU A 338 -3.39 0.50 14.61
C LEU A 338 -3.66 -0.91 14.07
#